data_AF-A0A9D6RW35-F1
#
_entry.id   AF-A0A9D6RW35-F1
#
_cell.length_a   1.000
_cell.length_b   1.000
_cell.length_c   1.000
_cell.angle_alpha   90.00
_cell.angle_beta   90.00
_cell.angle_gamma   90.00
#
_symmetry.space_group_name_H-M   'P 1'
#
loop_
_entity.id
_entity.type
_entity.pdbx_description
1 polymer ?
#
loop_
_entity_poly.entity_id
_entity_poly.type
_entity_poly.pdbx_seq_one_letter_code
_entity_poly.pdbx_strand_id
1 'polypeptide(L)'
;MRRVLSELQVPRTLEQLARQLEVDPAVVESMLGLLLAKGYVGHAYDRSPTCGTTCGGCSVHNLCPARGEEAPFRIVWRLTFKGIVALEQRAGAPS
;
A
#
# COMPACT_ATOMS: atom_id res chain seq x y z
N MET A 1 -9.28 12.63 0.30
CA MET A 1 -7.93 12.07 0.54
C MET A 1 -7.79 11.37 1.90
N ARG A 2 -8.16 11.99 3.04
CA ARG A 2 -8.06 11.34 4.38
C ARG A 2 -8.71 9.95 4.44
N ARG A 3 -9.94 9.81 3.90
CA ARG A 3 -10.68 8.54 3.89
C ARG A 3 -9.91 7.42 3.16
N VAL A 4 -9.22 7.72 2.06
CA VAL A 4 -8.41 6.72 1.34
C VAL A 4 -7.22 6.27 2.18
N LEU A 5 -6.53 7.21 2.84
CA LEU A 5 -5.40 6.88 3.71
C LEU A 5 -5.82 6.09 4.95
N SER A 6 -6.98 6.39 5.54
CA SER A 6 -7.49 5.65 6.70
C SER A 6 -7.85 4.20 6.37
N GLU A 7 -8.41 3.94 5.19
CA GLU A 7 -8.69 2.57 4.74
C GLU A 7 -7.40 1.76 4.50
N LEU A 8 -6.31 2.43 4.13
CA LEU A 8 -5.00 1.84 3.89
C LEU A 8 -4.13 1.65 5.14
N GLN A 9 -4.66 1.92 6.34
CA GLN A 9 -4.02 1.48 7.59
C GLN A 9 -3.83 -0.05 7.61
N VAL A 10 -4.66 -0.77 6.87
CA VAL A 10 -4.48 -2.19 6.53
C VAL A 10 -4.20 -2.27 5.02
N PRO A 11 -3.22 -3.09 4.56
CA PRO A 11 -2.98 -3.29 3.13
C PRO A 11 -4.21 -3.86 2.42
N ARG A 12 -4.57 -3.28 1.26
CA ARG A 12 -5.78 -3.65 0.50
C ARG A 12 -5.54 -3.62 -1.00
N THR A 13 -6.26 -4.46 -1.75
CA THR A 13 -6.28 -4.36 -3.21
C THR A 13 -7.09 -3.14 -3.67
N LEU A 14 -6.94 -2.74 -4.94
CA LEU A 14 -7.69 -1.64 -5.53
C LEU A 14 -9.21 -1.89 -5.43
N GLU A 15 -9.65 -3.11 -5.72
CA GLU A 15 -11.06 -3.51 -5.72
C GLU A 15 -11.65 -3.51 -4.30
N GLN A 16 -10.87 -3.94 -3.31
CA GLN A 16 -11.29 -3.87 -1.91
C GLN A 16 -11.48 -2.42 -1.46
N LEU A 17 -10.55 -1.55 -1.85
CA LEU A 17 -10.59 -0.13 -1.52
C LEU A 17 -11.77 0.57 -2.22
N ALA A 18 -11.99 0.29 -3.49
CA ALA A 18 -13.13 0.78 -4.27
C ALA A 18 -14.48 0.39 -3.63
N ARG A 19 -14.62 -0.87 -3.22
CA ARG A 19 -15.83 -1.37 -2.54
C ARG A 19 -16.09 -0.66 -1.21
N GLN A 20 -15.06 -0.47 -0.37
CA GLN A 20 -15.23 0.19 0.93
C GLN A 20 -15.50 1.69 0.82
N LEU A 21 -14.96 2.33 -0.21
CA LEU A 21 -15.17 3.74 -0.47
C LEU A 21 -16.46 4.01 -1.27
N GLU A 22 -17.10 2.96 -1.80
CA GLU A 22 -18.28 3.02 -2.66
C GLU A 22 -18.04 3.91 -3.90
N VAL A 23 -16.85 3.77 -4.50
CA VAL A 23 -16.44 4.53 -5.70
C VAL A 23 -15.94 3.59 -6.78
N ASP A 24 -15.97 4.08 -8.02
CA ASP A 24 -15.42 3.37 -9.17
C ASP A 24 -13.91 3.09 -9.00
N PRO A 25 -13.43 1.88 -9.34
CA PRO A 25 -12.02 1.53 -9.22
C PRO A 25 -11.07 2.47 -9.97
N ALA A 26 -11.44 3.00 -11.14
CA ALA A 26 -10.58 3.90 -11.91
C ALA A 26 -10.39 5.26 -11.21
N VAL A 27 -11.41 5.72 -10.48
CA VAL A 27 -11.32 6.93 -9.64
C VAL A 27 -10.36 6.69 -8.49
N VAL A 28 -10.48 5.54 -7.82
CA VAL A 28 -9.59 5.17 -6.72
C VAL A 28 -8.14 5.00 -7.21
N GLU A 29 -7.94 4.38 -8.37
CA GLU A 29 -6.63 4.22 -8.99
C GLU A 29 -5.97 5.58 -9.27
N SER A 30 -6.73 6.52 -9.86
CA SER A 30 -6.24 7.88 -10.11
C SER A 30 -5.82 8.58 -8.81
N MET A 31 -6.61 8.44 -7.74
CA MET A 31 -6.28 8.99 -6.42
C MET A 31 -5.03 8.35 -5.82
N LEU A 32 -4.88 7.03 -5.95
CA LEU A 32 -3.71 6.30 -5.48
C LEU A 32 -2.46 6.66 -6.28
N GLY A 33 -2.57 6.89 -7.59
CA GLY A 33 -1.47 7.39 -8.43
C GLY A 33 -0.93 8.74 -7.94
N LEU A 34 -1.82 9.67 -7.59
CA LEU A 34 -1.42 10.96 -7.00
C LEU A 34 -0.74 10.79 -5.63
N LEU A 35 -1.23 9.88 -4.79
CA LEU A 35 -0.64 9.61 -3.48
C LEU A 35 0.70 8.88 -3.58
N LEU A 36 0.86 8.00 -4.57
CA LEU A 36 2.08 7.28 -4.90
C LEU A 36 3.16 8.25 -5.37
N ALA A 37 2.82 9.14 -6.30
CA ALA A 37 3.73 10.20 -6.78
C ALA A 37 4.22 11.11 -5.64
N LYS A 38 3.38 11.32 -4.61
CA LYS A 38 3.73 12.09 -3.41
C LYS A 38 4.41 11.25 -2.31
N GLY A 39 4.55 9.95 -2.50
CA GLY A 39 5.20 9.01 -1.59
C GLY A 39 4.40 8.67 -0.34
N TYR A 40 3.08 8.88 -0.31
CA TYR A 40 2.23 8.54 0.82
C TYR A 40 1.79 7.06 0.84
N VAL A 41 1.74 6.43 -0.34
CA VAL A 41 1.36 5.03 -0.50
C VAL A 41 2.39 4.30 -1.36
N GLY A 42 2.40 2.98 -1.30
CA GLY A 42 3.22 2.11 -2.15
C GLY A 42 2.55 0.76 -2.40
N HIS A 43 3.13 0.00 -3.32
CA HIS A 43 2.71 -1.37 -3.61
C HIS A 43 3.48 -2.37 -2.75
N ALA A 44 2.82 -3.46 -2.40
CA ALA A 44 3.42 -4.66 -1.82
C ALA A 44 2.64 -5.90 -2.30
N TYR A 45 3.15 -7.08 -1.99
CA TYR A 45 2.38 -8.32 -2.13
C TYR A 45 1.63 -8.61 -0.82
N ASP A 46 0.39 -9.12 -0.93
CA ASP A 46 -0.48 -9.47 0.19
C ASP A 46 0.13 -10.51 1.14
N ARG A 47 0.98 -11.38 0.60
CA ARG A 47 1.85 -12.29 1.33
C ARG A 47 3.23 -12.20 0.69
N SER A 48 4.18 -11.57 1.37
CA SER A 48 5.59 -11.78 1.03
C SER A 48 6.04 -13.02 1.77
N PRO A 49 6.50 -14.09 1.10
CA PRO A 49 7.30 -15.07 1.82
C PRO A 49 8.52 -14.33 2.36
N THR A 50 8.86 -14.62 3.61
CA THR A 50 10.06 -14.12 4.28
C THR A 50 11.24 -14.35 3.35
N CYS A 51 11.93 -13.28 2.93
CA CYS A 51 13.11 -13.39 2.07
C CYS A 51 14.18 -14.22 2.78
N GLY A 52 14.22 -15.54 2.50
CA GLY A 52 15.07 -16.52 3.19
C GLY A 52 16.48 -16.66 2.60
N THR A 53 16.86 -15.81 1.65
CA THR A 53 18.17 -15.85 1.01
C THR A 53 18.82 -14.48 1.08
N THR A 54 20.13 -14.47 1.36
CA THR A 54 21.05 -13.34 1.28
C THR A 54 21.01 -12.67 -0.09
N CYS A 55 19.98 -11.87 -0.35
CA CYS A 55 19.93 -10.93 -1.46
C CYS A 55 20.85 -9.77 -1.11
N GLY A 56 22.14 -9.92 -1.39
CA GLY A 56 23.11 -8.84 -1.32
C GLY A 56 22.62 -7.66 -2.18
N GLY A 57 22.20 -6.58 -1.52
CA GLY A 57 21.95 -5.29 -2.18
C GLY A 57 20.56 -5.05 -2.77
N CYS A 58 19.50 -5.80 -2.41
CA CYS A 58 18.15 -5.45 -2.87
C CYS A 58 17.59 -4.22 -2.13
N SER A 59 17.66 -3.04 -2.76
CA SER A 59 17.05 -1.78 -2.31
C SER A 59 15.52 -1.81 -2.23
N VAL A 60 14.88 -2.91 -2.62
CA VAL A 60 13.42 -3.12 -2.64
C VAL A 60 13.02 -4.33 -1.82
N HIS A 61 13.14 -4.20 -0.49
CA HIS A 61 12.80 -5.22 0.51
C HIS A 61 11.36 -5.79 0.43
N ASN A 62 10.46 -5.17 -0.34
CA ASN A 62 9.03 -5.53 -0.35
C ASN A 62 8.54 -6.13 -1.68
N LEU A 63 9.46 -6.45 -2.59
CA LEU A 63 9.15 -6.96 -3.93
C LEU A 63 9.81 -8.30 -4.24
N CYS A 64 10.42 -8.97 -3.25
CA CYS A 64 11.14 -10.21 -3.49
C CYS A 64 10.21 -11.42 -3.26
N PRO A 65 9.78 -12.14 -4.32
CA PRO A 65 9.20 -13.47 -4.13
C PRO A 65 10.32 -14.42 -3.70
N ALA A 66 10.07 -15.20 -2.64
CA ALA A 66 10.99 -16.27 -2.25
C ALA A 66 11.05 -17.30 -3.38
N ARG A 67 12.26 -17.82 -3.61
CA ARG A 67 12.55 -18.77 -4.67
C ARG A 67 11.73 -20.06 -4.45
N GLY A 68 10.75 -20.32 -5.32
CA GLY A 68 10.03 -21.59 -5.38
C GLY A 68 8.56 -21.59 -4.95
N GLU A 69 7.98 -20.45 -4.58
CA GLU A 69 6.53 -20.34 -4.38
C GLU A 69 5.86 -19.58 -5.53
N GLU A 70 5.33 -20.31 -6.51
CA GLU A 70 4.30 -19.81 -7.43
C GLU A 70 2.92 -19.92 -6.76
N ALA A 71 2.69 -19.10 -5.74
CA ALA A 71 1.35 -18.84 -5.22
C ALA A 71 0.89 -17.48 -5.76
N PRO A 72 -0.40 -17.28 -6.10
CA PRO A 72 -0.84 -16.05 -6.72
C PRO A 72 -0.82 -14.90 -5.70
N PHE A 73 0.35 -14.25 -5.56
CA PHE A 73 0.53 -13.07 -4.75
C PHE A 73 -0.27 -11.93 -5.36
N ARG A 74 -1.11 -11.28 -4.56
CA ARG A 74 -1.91 -10.15 -5.03
C ARG A 74 -1.19 -8.84 -4.69
N ILE A 75 -1.15 -7.93 -5.65
CA ILE A 75 -0.67 -6.58 -5.41
C ILE A 75 -1.67 -5.87 -4.49
N VAL A 76 -1.16 -5.36 -3.38
CA VAL A 76 -1.91 -4.54 -2.43
C VAL A 76 -1.26 -3.17 -2.29
N TRP A 77 -2.10 -2.18 -2.03
CA TRP A 77 -1.71 -0.84 -1.65
C TRP A 77 -1.55 -0.74 -0.14
N ARG A 78 -0.52 -0.04 0.32
CA ARG A 78 -0.28 0.22 1.75
C ARG A 78 0.23 1.65 1.98
N LEU A 79 0.08 2.16 3.19
CA LEU A 79 0.73 3.40 3.60
C LEU A 79 2.26 3.23 3.65
N THR A 80 2.98 4.28 3.28
CA THR A 80 4.40 4.43 3.62
C THR A 80 4.52 5.06 5.00
N PHE A 81 5.74 5.13 5.56
CA PHE A 81 5.99 5.90 6.79
C PHE A 81 5.49 7.35 6.68
N LYS A 82 5.74 8.01 5.54
CA LYS A 82 5.22 9.36 5.26
C LYS A 82 3.69 9.40 5.23
N GLY A 83 3.04 8.37 4.68
CA GLY A 83 1.58 8.20 4.71
C GLY A 83 1.01 8.10 6.12
N ILE A 84 1.64 7.31 6.97
CA ILE A 84 1.26 7.12 8.38
C ILE A 84 1.36 8.45 9.13
N VAL A 85 2.52 9.11 9.08
CA VAL A 85 2.76 10.41 9.74
C VAL A 85 1.74 11.45 9.27
N ALA A 86 1.44 11.51 7.97
CA ALA A 86 0.47 12.47 7.43
C ALA A 86 -0.98 12.19 7.87
N LEU A 87 -1.32 10.93 8.13
CA LEU A 87 -2.63 10.54 8.68
C LEU A 87 -2.73 10.93 10.16
N GLU A 88 -1.68 10.69 10.94
CA GLU A 88 -1.59 10.97 12.37
C GLU A 88 -1.56 12.49 12.67
N GLN A 89 -0.74 13.26 11.95
CA GLN A 89 -0.65 14.71 12.14
C GLN A 89 -1.98 15.45 11.88
N ARG A 90 -2.85 14.88 11.03
CA ARG A 90 -4.18 15.43 10.76
C ARG A 90 -5.26 14.87 11.69
N ALA A 91 -4.97 13.83 12.46
CA ALA A 91 -5.83 13.34 13.53
C ALA A 91 -5.64 14.13 14.84
N GLY A 92 -4.47 14.73 15.04
CA GLY A 92 -4.13 15.54 16.22
C GLY A 92 -4.35 17.06 16.08
N ALA A 93 -4.95 17.54 14.98
CA ALA A 93 -5.29 18.96 14.83
C ALA A 93 -6.70 19.21 15.40
N PRO A 94 -6.86 19.83 16.59
CA PRO A 94 -8.15 20.39 16.98
C PRO A 94 -8.48 21.56 16.04
N SER A 95 -9.68 21.50 15.47
CA SER A 95 -10.34 22.62 14.78
C SER A 95 -10.65 23.75 15.74
#